data_AF-A0A0A9G9P7-F1
#
_entry.id   AF-A0A0A9G9P7-F1
#
_cell.length_a   1.000
_cell.length_b   1.000
_cell.length_c   1.000
_cell.angle_alpha   90.00
_cell.angle_beta   90.00
_cell.angle_gamma   90.00
#
_symmetry.space_group_name_H-M   'P 1'
#
loop_
_entity.id
_entity.type
_entity.pdbx_description
1 polymer ?
#
loop_
_entity_poly.entity_id
_entity_poly.type
_entity_poly.pdbx_seq_one_letter_code
_entity_poly.pdbx_strand_id
1 'polypeptide(L)'
;MDEWDARPDAISSDDLDAYLEWLRKKVVLAEEGNRKVSDEIAAAEETTANNMIQLDVDIEALESSLSKLDSEGLNHFEESPIVGLSDWTDSCRSQSIVDKDYTYEVLQLDYQIRKSEMDLKLLQNLQRVEAMCQLESMLLPSLGKVLDFKDNCLRVFLKASILTSDCVVYGQKMDCVVDQLISDHELLIEVDENMEPKKVQVIL
;
A
#
# COMPACT_ATOMS: atom_id res chain seq x y z
N MET A 1 25.54 52.01 35.48
CA MET A 1 26.20 51.54 34.25
C MET A 1 27.22 50.56 34.76
N ASP A 2 26.87 49.28 34.74
CA ASP A 2 27.77 48.19 35.11
C ASP A 2 27.55 47.08 34.09
N GLU A 3 28.70 46.61 33.61
CA GLU A 3 28.95 45.85 32.41
C GLU A 3 28.26 44.48 32.41
N TRP A 4 27.64 44.19 31.27
CA TRP A 4 27.31 42.84 30.85
C TRP A 4 28.61 42.09 30.57
N ASP A 5 29.02 41.25 31.50
CA ASP A 5 30.12 40.29 31.30
C ASP A 5 29.59 38.87 31.53
N ALA A 6 28.54 38.52 30.78
CA ALA A 6 28.14 37.13 30.61
C ALA A 6 29.14 36.48 29.64
N ARG A 7 30.15 35.81 30.19
CA ARG A 7 31.00 34.90 29.42
C ARG A 7 30.12 33.84 28.74
N PRO A 8 30.32 33.54 27.45
CA PRO A 8 29.81 32.30 26.91
C PRO A 8 30.59 31.18 27.60
N ASP A 9 29.90 30.28 28.29
CA ASP A 9 30.50 29.04 28.80
C ASP A 9 31.22 28.37 27.64
N ALA A 10 32.55 28.34 27.70
CA ALA A 10 33.38 27.70 26.71
C ALA A 10 33.04 26.21 26.77
N ILE A 11 32.39 25.68 25.73
CA ILE A 11 32.20 24.25 25.51
C ILE A 11 33.54 23.58 25.79
N SER A 12 33.60 22.70 26.79
CA SER A 12 34.86 22.09 27.18
C SER A 12 35.38 21.25 26.00
N SER A 13 36.70 21.18 25.83
CA SER A 13 37.31 20.38 24.76
C SER A 13 36.81 18.93 24.77
N ASP A 14 36.50 18.41 25.96
CA ASP A 14 36.02 17.06 26.18
C ASP A 14 34.57 16.86 25.68
N ASP A 15 33.70 17.88 25.81
CA ASP A 15 32.32 17.83 25.29
C ASP A 15 32.29 17.85 23.76
N LEU A 16 33.21 18.58 23.15
CA LEU A 16 33.33 18.65 21.69
C LEU A 16 33.82 17.31 21.11
N ASP A 17 34.81 16.67 21.76
CA ASP A 17 35.32 15.37 21.35
C ASP A 17 34.25 14.27 21.45
N ALA A 18 33.46 14.26 22.54
CA ALA A 18 32.33 13.34 22.71
C ALA A 18 31.27 13.52 21.61
N TYR A 19 30.95 14.76 21.24
CA TYR A 19 30.01 15.06 20.15
C TYR A 19 30.53 14.59 18.78
N LEU A 20 31.82 14.77 18.49
CA LEU A 20 32.44 14.29 17.26
C LEU A 20 32.45 12.76 17.17
N GLU A 21 32.69 12.07 18.29
CA GLU A 21 32.61 10.61 18.35
C GLU A 21 31.18 10.10 18.09
N TRP A 22 30.18 10.76 18.69
CA TRP A 22 28.77 10.46 18.42
C TRP A 22 28.39 10.66 16.96
N LEU A 23 28.84 11.76 16.32
CA LEU A 23 28.61 12.01 14.91
C LEU A 23 29.26 10.93 14.03
N ARG A 24 30.51 10.55 14.32
CA ARG A 24 31.19 9.46 13.59
C ARG A 24 30.42 8.15 13.68
N LYS A 25 29.93 7.81 14.88
CA LYS A 25 29.12 6.60 15.08
C LYS A 25 27.81 6.64 14.28
N LYS A 26 27.16 7.81 14.22
CA LYS A 26 25.96 8.00 13.39
C LYS A 26 26.25 7.86 11.90
N VAL A 27 27.37 8.39 11.42
CA VAL A 27 27.79 8.25 10.02
C VAL A 27 28.01 6.78 9.68
N VAL A 28 28.77 6.04 10.50
CA VAL A 28 29.01 4.60 10.28
C VAL A 28 27.71 3.81 10.23
N LEU A 29 26.77 4.08 11.16
CA LEU A 29 25.48 3.39 11.20
C LEU A 29 24.61 3.73 9.97
N ALA A 30 24.65 4.97 9.49
CA ALA A 30 23.96 5.38 8.26
C ALA A 30 24.60 4.75 7.01
N GLU A 31 25.92 4.66 6.95
CA GLU A 31 26.65 4.00 5.84
C GLU A 31 26.38 2.50 5.79
N GLU A 32 26.31 1.83 6.95
CA GLU A 32 25.95 0.43 7.04
C GLU A 32 24.49 0.20 6.61
N GLY A 33 23.56 1.06 7.07
CA GLY A 33 22.17 1.05 6.64
C GLY A 33 22.02 1.25 5.12
N ASN A 34 22.73 2.23 4.55
CA ASN A 34 22.72 2.51 3.11
C ASN A 34 23.29 1.34 2.32
N ARG A 35 24.36 0.69 2.80
CA ARG A 35 24.90 -0.51 2.16
C ARG A 35 23.86 -1.62 2.12
N LYS A 36 23.20 -1.90 3.24
CA LYS A 36 22.16 -2.92 3.32
C LYS A 36 21.00 -2.64 2.35
N VAL A 37 20.53 -1.39 2.32
CA VAL A 37 19.48 -0.98 1.37
C VAL A 37 19.95 -1.12 -0.08
N SER A 38 21.21 -0.77 -0.36
CA SER A 38 21.79 -0.94 -1.70
C SER A 38 21.86 -2.41 -2.12
N ASP A 39 22.22 -3.31 -1.21
CA ASP A 39 22.25 -4.76 -1.46
C ASP A 39 20.83 -5.31 -1.70
N GLU A 40 19.84 -4.86 -0.93
CA GLU A 40 18.43 -5.22 -1.11
C GLU A 40 17.87 -4.73 -2.46
N ILE A 41 18.24 -3.51 -2.89
CA ILE A 41 17.86 -2.98 -4.21
C ILE A 41 18.46 -3.84 -5.32
N ALA A 42 19.76 -4.16 -5.25
CA ALA A 42 20.42 -4.98 -6.27
C ALA A 42 19.77 -6.37 -6.41
N ALA A 43 19.42 -7.00 -5.28
CA ALA A 43 18.69 -8.28 -5.28
C ALA A 43 17.27 -8.14 -5.87
N ALA A 44 16.57 -7.04 -5.57
CA ALA A 44 15.25 -6.76 -6.13
C ALA A 44 15.30 -6.54 -7.66
N GLU A 45 16.33 -5.85 -8.15
CA GLU A 45 16.57 -5.65 -9.59
C GLU A 45 16.85 -6.99 -10.30
N GLU A 46 17.73 -7.83 -9.75
CA GLU A 46 18.03 -9.15 -10.29
C GLU A 46 16.80 -10.06 -10.34
N THR A 47 16.03 -10.11 -9.25
CA THR A 47 14.81 -10.91 -9.20
C THR A 47 13.76 -10.41 -10.18
N THR A 48 13.62 -9.09 -10.36
CA THR A 48 12.71 -8.50 -11.34
C THR A 48 13.12 -8.85 -12.77
N ALA A 49 14.41 -8.76 -13.10
CA ALA A 49 14.92 -9.14 -14.42
C ALA A 49 14.66 -10.62 -14.72
N ASN A 50 14.92 -11.51 -13.76
CA ASN A 50 14.66 -12.95 -13.90
C ASN A 50 13.16 -13.25 -14.07
N ASN A 51 12.29 -12.58 -13.31
CA ASN A 51 10.84 -12.73 -13.45
C ASN A 51 10.34 -12.26 -14.83
N MET A 52 10.92 -11.19 -15.37
CA MET A 52 10.57 -10.70 -16.71
C MET A 52 10.95 -11.71 -17.79
N ILE A 53 12.14 -12.31 -17.71
CA ILE A 53 12.57 -13.37 -18.62
C ILE A 53 11.64 -14.59 -18.52
N GLN A 54 11.26 -14.99 -17.29
CA GLN A 54 10.34 -16.12 -17.10
C GLN A 54 8.96 -15.83 -17.70
N LEU A 55 8.47 -14.60 -17.54
CA LEU A 55 7.19 -14.19 -18.11
C LEU A 55 7.21 -14.25 -19.64
N ASP A 56 8.30 -13.83 -20.30
CA ASP A 56 8.45 -13.94 -21.76
C ASP A 56 8.39 -15.41 -22.20
N VAL A 57 9.08 -16.32 -21.49
CA VAL A 57 9.04 -17.76 -21.76
C VAL A 57 7.63 -18.33 -21.59
N ASP A 58 6.91 -17.93 -20.54
CA ASP A 58 5.54 -18.38 -20.28
C ASP A 58 4.57 -17.88 -21.36
N ILE A 59 4.76 -16.66 -21.86
CA ILE A 59 3.99 -16.11 -22.98
C ILE A 59 4.22 -16.92 -24.25
N GLU A 60 5.48 -17.20 -24.62
CA GLU A 60 5.80 -18.03 -25.79
C GLU A 60 5.19 -19.44 -25.68
N ALA A 61 5.22 -20.04 -24.49
CA ALA A 61 4.61 -21.35 -24.23
C ALA A 61 3.08 -21.33 -24.40
N LEU A 62 2.42 -20.26 -23.95
CA LEU A 62 0.97 -20.07 -24.11
C LEU A 62 0.61 -19.86 -25.59
N GLU A 63 1.37 -19.05 -26.34
CA GLU A 63 1.18 -18.85 -27.78
C GLU A 63 1.35 -20.16 -28.57
N SER A 64 2.34 -20.98 -28.21
CA SER A 64 2.51 -22.31 -28.78
C SER A 64 1.31 -23.23 -28.48
N SER A 65 0.74 -23.13 -27.28
CA SER A 65 -0.43 -23.92 -26.89
C SER A 65 -1.70 -23.47 -27.64
N LEU A 66 -1.88 -22.17 -27.83
CA LEU A 66 -2.99 -21.61 -28.61
C LEU A 66 -2.92 -22.01 -30.08
N SER A 67 -1.74 -21.93 -30.70
CA SER A 67 -1.57 -22.36 -32.11
C SER A 67 -1.79 -23.86 -32.32
N LYS A 68 -1.49 -24.70 -31.32
CA LYS A 68 -1.86 -26.13 -31.34
C LYS A 68 -3.37 -26.33 -31.28
N LEU A 69 -4.09 -25.59 -30.44
CA LEU A 69 -5.55 -25.67 -30.37
C LEU A 69 -6.21 -25.20 -31.68
N ASP A 70 -5.69 -24.14 -32.30
CA ASP A 70 -6.18 -23.66 -33.59
C ASP A 70 -5.96 -24.68 -34.72
N SER A 71 -4.87 -25.44 -34.67
CA SER A 71 -4.59 -26.50 -35.65
C SER A 71 -5.33 -27.81 -35.37
N GLU A 72 -5.53 -28.21 -34.12
CA GLU A 72 -6.32 -29.41 -33.75
C GLU A 72 -7.84 -29.19 -33.88
N GLY A 73 -8.33 -27.97 -33.66
CA GLY A 73 -9.74 -27.60 -33.79
C GLY A 73 -10.27 -27.60 -35.22
N LEU A 74 -9.38 -27.58 -36.23
CA LEU A 74 -9.76 -27.58 -37.66
C LEU A 74 -9.61 -28.96 -38.32
N ASN A 75 -8.77 -29.84 -37.80
CA ASN A 75 -8.41 -31.12 -38.44
C ASN A 75 -9.38 -32.28 -38.18
N HIS A 76 -10.46 -32.06 -37.40
CA HIS A 76 -11.45 -33.11 -37.11
C HIS A 76 -12.70 -33.10 -38.02
N PHE A 77 -12.74 -32.23 -39.05
CA PHE A 77 -13.89 -32.11 -39.96
C PHE A 77 -13.72 -32.72 -41.35
N GLU A 78 -12.52 -33.18 -41.74
CA GLU A 78 -12.31 -33.84 -43.02
C GLU A 78 -11.67 -35.20 -42.83
N GLU A 79 -12.48 -36.26 -42.82
CA GLU A 79 -12.27 -37.47 -43.66
C GLU A 79 -13.28 -38.58 -43.34
N SER A 80 -14.27 -38.74 -44.22
CA SER A 80 -14.69 -40.07 -44.68
C SER A 80 -15.47 -39.96 -45.99
N PRO A 81 -14.99 -40.57 -47.10
CA PRO A 81 -15.78 -40.71 -48.31
C PRO A 81 -16.51 -42.05 -48.26
N ILE A 82 -17.80 -42.06 -47.96
CA ILE A 82 -18.64 -43.23 -48.26
C ILE A 82 -19.89 -42.77 -49.00
N VAL A 83 -19.86 -43.12 -50.28
CA VAL A 83 -20.96 -43.13 -51.23
C VAL A 83 -22.16 -43.89 -50.67
N GLY A 84 -23.33 -43.26 -50.74
CA GLY A 84 -24.63 -43.92 -50.83
C GLY A 84 -25.39 -44.07 -49.52
N LEU A 85 -26.33 -43.16 -49.26
CA LEU A 85 -27.76 -43.49 -49.05
C LEU A 85 -28.54 -42.20 -48.75
N SER A 86 -29.56 -41.99 -49.57
CA SER A 86 -30.54 -40.92 -49.49
C SER A 86 -31.39 -41.00 -48.22
N ASP A 87 -31.96 -39.85 -47.87
CA ASP A 87 -33.15 -39.66 -47.04
C ASP A 87 -33.03 -40.05 -45.55
N TRP A 88 -32.47 -39.14 -44.75
CA TRP A 88 -32.96 -38.96 -43.39
C TRP A 88 -33.25 -37.48 -43.13
N THR A 89 -34.53 -37.23 -42.94
CA THR A 89 -35.22 -36.00 -42.59
C THR A 89 -34.48 -35.06 -41.64
N ASP A 90 -34.48 -33.81 -42.07
CA ASP A 90 -34.47 -32.54 -41.35
C ASP A 90 -35.04 -32.61 -39.91
N SER A 91 -34.17 -32.85 -38.91
CA SER A 91 -34.45 -32.54 -37.50
C SER A 91 -33.17 -32.71 -36.66
N CYS A 92 -32.26 -31.72 -36.72
CA CYS A 92 -31.18 -31.55 -35.73
C CYS A 92 -30.35 -30.27 -35.92
N ARG A 93 -30.58 -29.48 -36.98
CA ARG A 93 -29.72 -28.30 -37.26
C ARG A 93 -30.06 -27.07 -36.41
N SER A 94 -31.21 -27.06 -35.73
CA SER A 94 -31.71 -25.91 -34.99
C SER A 94 -31.22 -25.83 -33.54
N GLN A 95 -30.73 -26.93 -32.96
CA GLN A 95 -30.32 -26.95 -31.56
C GLN A 95 -28.94 -26.28 -31.34
N SER A 96 -27.99 -26.41 -32.28
CA SER A 96 -26.60 -26.01 -32.04
C SER A 96 -26.29 -24.53 -32.29
N ILE A 97 -27.15 -23.80 -33.02
CA ILE A 97 -26.97 -22.36 -33.27
C ILE A 97 -27.47 -21.55 -32.07
N VAL A 98 -28.64 -21.93 -31.52
CA VAL A 98 -29.26 -21.26 -30.36
C VAL A 98 -28.44 -21.49 -29.08
N ASP A 99 -27.87 -22.68 -28.91
CA ASP A 99 -27.08 -23.05 -27.71
C ASP A 99 -25.71 -22.34 -27.67
N LYS A 100 -25.13 -22.07 -28.85
CA LYS A 100 -23.87 -21.30 -28.98
C LYS A 100 -24.06 -19.80 -28.71
N ASP A 101 -25.16 -19.21 -29.19
CA ASP A 101 -25.51 -17.81 -28.90
C ASP A 101 -25.73 -17.61 -27.40
N TYR A 102 -26.47 -18.50 -26.75
CA TYR A 102 -26.68 -18.46 -25.30
C TYR A 102 -25.37 -18.59 -24.51
N THR A 103 -24.47 -19.48 -24.94
CA THR A 103 -23.16 -19.66 -24.29
C THR A 103 -22.29 -18.41 -24.43
N TYR A 104 -22.30 -17.77 -25.61
CA TYR A 104 -21.58 -16.51 -25.85
C TYR A 104 -22.13 -15.37 -24.99
N GLU A 105 -23.46 -15.22 -24.92
CA GLU A 105 -24.13 -14.23 -24.06
C GLU A 105 -23.78 -14.42 -22.58
N VAL A 106 -23.79 -15.66 -22.09
CA VAL A 106 -23.42 -15.98 -20.69
C VAL A 106 -21.97 -15.60 -20.40
N LEU A 107 -21.03 -15.92 -21.30
CA LEU A 107 -19.62 -15.54 -21.13
C LEU A 107 -19.42 -14.02 -21.18
N GLN A 108 -20.17 -13.33 -22.05
CA GLN A 108 -20.13 -11.87 -22.14
C GLN A 108 -20.66 -11.21 -20.86
N LEU A 109 -21.74 -11.76 -20.29
CA LEU A 109 -22.28 -11.30 -19.02
C LEU A 109 -21.31 -11.56 -17.85
N ASP A 110 -20.67 -12.73 -17.79
CA ASP A 110 -19.66 -13.03 -16.77
C ASP A 110 -18.48 -12.05 -16.83
N TYR A 111 -18.00 -11.76 -18.04
CA TYR A 111 -16.98 -10.74 -18.26
C TYR A 111 -17.41 -9.36 -17.77
N GLN A 112 -18.66 -8.94 -18.06
CA GLN A 112 -19.17 -7.64 -17.61
C GLN A 112 -19.35 -7.58 -16.10
N ILE A 113 -19.82 -8.66 -15.47
CA ILE A 113 -19.93 -8.75 -14.01
C ILE A 113 -18.54 -8.59 -13.38
N ARG A 114 -17.56 -9.36 -13.85
CA ARG A 114 -16.19 -9.29 -13.34
C ARG A 114 -15.57 -7.92 -13.51
N LYS A 115 -15.79 -7.27 -14.67
CA LYS A 115 -15.36 -5.89 -14.89
C LYS A 115 -16.01 -4.93 -13.90
N SER A 116 -17.33 -5.02 -13.73
CA SER A 116 -18.07 -4.19 -12.78
C SER A 116 -17.61 -4.39 -11.34
N GLU A 117 -17.28 -5.62 -10.93
CA GLU A 117 -16.73 -5.91 -9.60
C GLU A 117 -15.36 -5.25 -9.40
N MET A 118 -14.49 -5.30 -10.41
CA MET A 118 -13.19 -4.62 -10.37
C MET A 118 -13.35 -3.09 -10.30
N ASP A 119 -14.23 -2.52 -11.12
CA ASP A 119 -14.52 -1.08 -11.14
C ASP A 119 -15.07 -0.61 -9.79
N LEU A 120 -15.97 -1.40 -9.18
CA LEU A 120 -16.54 -1.10 -7.88
C LEU A 120 -15.49 -1.16 -6.76
N LYS A 121 -14.60 -2.15 -6.80
CA LYS A 121 -13.46 -2.25 -5.86
C LYS A 121 -12.49 -1.09 -6.02
N LEU A 122 -12.22 -0.65 -7.26
CA LEU A 122 -11.40 0.52 -7.54
C LEU A 122 -12.05 1.79 -6.99
N LEU A 123 -13.35 1.99 -7.22
CA LEU A 123 -14.09 3.16 -6.74
C LEU A 123 -14.09 3.25 -5.22
N GLN A 124 -14.32 2.12 -4.53
CA GLN A 124 -14.25 2.05 -3.07
C GLN A 124 -12.87 2.43 -2.54
N ASN A 125 -11.80 2.03 -3.23
CA ASN A 125 -10.43 2.39 -2.84
C ASN A 125 -10.17 3.89 -3.06
N LEU A 126 -10.62 4.45 -4.19
CA LEU A 126 -10.49 5.89 -4.46
C LEU A 126 -11.23 6.73 -3.42
N GLN A 127 -12.47 6.35 -3.07
CA GLN A 127 -13.24 7.02 -2.02
C GLN A 127 -12.53 6.98 -0.66
N ARG A 128 -11.90 5.84 -0.32
CA ARG A 128 -11.14 5.72 0.94
C ARG A 128 -9.92 6.65 0.95
N VAL A 129 -9.17 6.69 -0.15
CA VAL A 129 -8.01 7.58 -0.29
C VAL A 129 -8.43 9.04 -0.20
N GLU A 130 -9.51 9.43 -0.88
CA GLU A 130 -10.04 10.78 -0.81
C GLU A 130 -10.47 11.17 0.61
N ALA A 131 -11.19 10.30 1.31
CA ALA A 131 -11.57 10.52 2.70
C ALA A 131 -10.34 10.67 3.61
N MET A 132 -9.31 9.83 3.43
CA MET A 132 -8.06 9.94 4.16
C MET A 132 -7.35 11.27 3.89
N CYS A 133 -7.26 11.71 2.63
CA CYS A 133 -6.65 13.00 2.29
C CYS A 133 -7.41 14.19 2.89
N GLN A 134 -8.75 14.15 2.88
CA GLN A 134 -9.56 15.17 3.54
C GLN A 134 -9.30 15.21 5.05
N LEU A 135 -9.27 14.04 5.71
CA LEU A 135 -8.97 13.93 7.13
C LEU A 135 -7.56 14.41 7.47
N GLU A 136 -6.55 14.02 6.70
CA GLU A 136 -5.18 14.53 6.84
C GLU A 136 -5.17 16.05 6.74
N SER A 137 -5.86 16.65 5.76
CA SER A 137 -5.90 18.11 5.61
C SER A 137 -6.56 18.83 6.79
N MET A 138 -7.57 18.21 7.43
CA MET A 138 -8.23 18.74 8.63
C MET A 138 -7.39 18.59 9.90
N LEU A 139 -6.56 17.55 9.98
CA LEU A 139 -5.80 17.18 11.19
C LEU A 139 -4.33 17.65 11.17
N LEU A 140 -3.77 17.88 9.98
CA LEU A 140 -2.42 18.42 9.75
C LEU A 140 -2.08 19.70 10.53
N PRO A 141 -3.02 20.62 10.84
CA PRO A 141 -2.71 21.80 11.63
C PRO A 141 -2.38 21.52 13.10
N SER A 142 -2.74 20.36 13.66
CA SER A 142 -2.65 20.17 15.13
C SER A 142 -2.38 18.76 15.68
N LEU A 143 -2.62 17.67 14.94
CA LEU A 143 -2.75 16.35 15.58
C LEU A 143 -1.87 15.22 15.01
N GLY A 144 -1.16 15.41 13.90
CA GLY A 144 -0.22 14.41 13.35
C GLY A 144 -0.78 13.60 12.18
N LYS A 145 -0.18 12.43 11.91
CA LYS A 145 -0.42 11.64 10.69
C LYS A 145 -1.57 10.66 10.87
N VAL A 146 -2.52 10.62 9.92
CA VAL A 146 -3.56 9.58 9.87
C VAL A 146 -2.92 8.27 9.39
N LEU A 147 -3.12 7.19 10.14
CA LEU A 147 -2.59 5.87 9.84
C LEU A 147 -3.58 5.00 9.07
N ASP A 148 -4.86 5.03 9.46
CA ASP A 148 -5.92 4.20 8.88
C ASP A 148 -7.30 4.79 9.14
N PHE A 149 -8.26 4.47 8.28
CA PHE A 149 -9.68 4.80 8.46
C PHE A 149 -10.55 3.61 8.04
N LYS A 150 -11.16 2.95 9.02
CA LYS A 150 -11.97 1.74 8.83
C LYS A 150 -13.14 1.71 9.81
N ASP A 151 -14.31 1.31 9.34
CA ASP A 151 -15.51 1.11 10.18
C ASP A 151 -15.84 2.37 11.03
N ASN A 152 -15.73 3.56 10.43
CA ASN A 152 -15.88 4.87 11.08
C ASN A 152 -14.89 5.13 12.23
N CYS A 153 -13.80 4.36 12.31
CA CYS A 153 -12.72 4.57 13.26
C CYS A 153 -11.48 5.07 12.53
N LEU A 154 -10.99 6.21 13.00
CA LEU A 154 -9.76 6.85 12.56
C LEU A 154 -8.62 6.46 13.49
N ARG A 155 -7.56 5.91 12.92
CA ARG A 155 -6.31 5.61 13.64
C ARG A 155 -5.31 6.72 13.34
N VAL A 156 -4.86 7.44 14.36
CA VAL A 156 -3.98 8.62 14.21
C VAL A 156 -2.72 8.43 15.04
N PHE A 157 -1.60 8.85 14.46
CA PHE A 157 -0.33 8.95 15.16
C PHE A 157 -0.14 10.38 15.67
N LEU A 158 -0.15 10.53 16.99
CA LEU A 158 0.07 11.78 17.69
C LEU A 158 1.49 11.80 18.26
N LYS A 159 2.25 12.80 17.87
CA LYS A 159 3.57 13.09 18.43
C LYS A 159 3.41 14.20 19.46
N ALA A 160 3.42 13.85 20.73
CA ALA A 160 3.23 14.80 21.82
C ALA A 160 4.50 14.95 22.67
N SER A 161 4.78 16.16 23.14
CA SER A 161 5.81 16.35 24.15
C SER A 161 5.25 15.91 25.51
N ILE A 162 5.86 14.91 26.12
CA ILE A 162 5.57 14.58 27.52
C ILE A 162 6.32 15.58 28.38
N LEU A 163 5.58 16.35 29.16
CA LEU A 163 6.16 17.03 30.31
C LEU A 163 6.41 15.96 31.37
N THR A 164 7.67 15.73 31.72
CA THR A 164 8.01 14.86 32.84
C THR A 164 7.32 15.38 34.11
N SER A 165 6.76 14.46 34.89
CA SER A 165 5.96 14.73 36.09
C SER A 165 6.67 15.57 37.16
N ASP A 166 7.97 15.77 37.03
CA ASP A 166 8.79 16.49 37.99
C ASP A 166 8.68 18.01 37.85
N CYS A 167 8.04 18.52 36.78
CA CYS A 167 7.97 19.97 36.53
C CYS A 167 6.69 20.66 37.06
N VAL A 168 5.80 19.96 37.80
CA VAL A 168 4.79 20.62 38.67
C VAL A 168 4.60 19.86 39.98
N VAL A 169 5.27 20.33 41.02
CA VAL A 169 4.94 20.02 42.42
C VAL A 169 4.81 21.35 43.15
N TYR A 170 3.61 21.66 43.67
CA TYR A 170 3.28 22.86 44.48
C TYR A 170 3.50 24.25 43.84
N GLY A 171 3.17 24.44 42.56
CA GLY A 171 2.92 25.80 42.02
C GLY A 171 4.14 26.72 41.89
N GLN A 172 5.36 26.20 41.96
CA GLN A 172 6.57 26.96 41.65
C GLN A 172 7.09 26.63 40.25
N LYS A 173 7.45 27.68 39.50
CA LYS A 173 8.03 27.61 38.16
C LYS A 173 9.52 27.34 38.30
N MET A 174 9.96 26.12 37.98
CA MET A 174 11.37 25.78 37.82
C MET A 174 11.74 25.91 36.34
N ASP A 175 12.91 26.49 36.04
CA ASP A 175 13.55 26.38 34.73
C ASP A 175 14.06 24.93 34.57
N CYS A 176 13.16 24.02 34.19
CA CYS A 176 13.56 22.70 33.73
C CYS A 176 14.24 22.88 32.37
N VAL A 177 15.46 22.35 32.19
CA VAL A 177 15.97 22.04 30.85
C VAL A 177 15.00 21.01 30.30
N VAL A 178 14.16 21.44 29.36
CA VAL A 178 13.14 20.60 28.75
C VAL A 178 13.86 19.59 27.89
N ASP A 179 14.27 18.47 28.48
CA ASP A 179 14.41 17.23 27.71
C ASP A 179 12.99 16.92 27.24
N GLN A 180 12.69 17.44 26.05
CA GLN A 180 11.42 17.28 25.36
C GLN A 180 11.35 15.81 24.97
N LEU A 181 10.94 14.96 25.92
CA LEU A 181 10.63 13.57 25.68
C LEU A 181 9.40 13.54 24.81
N ILE A 182 9.66 13.51 23.51
CA ILE A 182 8.67 13.32 22.49
C ILE A 182 8.24 11.86 22.58
N SER A 183 6.98 11.64 22.96
CA SER A 183 6.36 10.34 22.87
C SER A 183 5.53 10.23 21.61
N ASP A 184 5.62 9.05 21.04
CA ASP A 184 4.78 8.60 19.96
C ASP A 184 3.55 7.92 20.59
N HIS A 185 2.37 8.48 20.34
CA HIS A 185 1.10 7.97 20.84
C HIS A 185 0.20 7.62 19.66
N GLU A 186 -0.51 6.51 19.80
CA GLU A 186 -1.52 6.12 18.83
C GLU A 186 -2.91 6.38 19.40
N LEU A 187 -3.76 7.03 18.61
CA LEU A 187 -5.14 7.35 18.97
C LEU A 187 -6.08 6.61 18.05
N LEU A 188 -7.16 6.08 18.63
CA LEU A 188 -8.32 5.60 17.89
C LEU A 188 -9.50 6.52 18.16
N ILE A 189 -9.95 7.21 17.12
CA ILE A 189 -11.03 8.19 17.15
C ILE A 189 -12.21 7.61 16.37
N GLU A 190 -13.30 7.31 17.05
CA GLU A 190 -14.57 6.97 16.41
C GLU A 190 -15.23 8.27 15.93
N VAL A 191 -15.60 8.35 14.66
CA VAL A 191 -16.25 9.50 14.04
C VAL A 191 -17.65 9.14 13.54
N ASP A 192 -18.50 10.14 13.36
CA ASP A 192 -19.84 9.96 12.78
C ASP A 192 -19.89 10.26 11.27
N GLU A 193 -21.09 10.25 10.69
CA GLU A 193 -21.30 10.53 9.26
C GLU A 193 -20.86 11.93 8.85
N ASN A 194 -20.77 12.87 9.80
CA ASN A 194 -20.33 14.24 9.59
C ASN A 194 -18.85 14.44 9.94
N MET A 195 -18.11 13.37 10.21
CA MET A 195 -16.71 13.38 10.67
C MET A 195 -16.50 14.07 12.03
N GLU A 196 -17.54 14.12 12.89
CA GLU A 196 -17.40 14.60 14.26
C GLU A 196 -16.94 13.47 15.20
N PRO A 197 -15.95 13.72 16.09
CA PRO A 197 -15.44 12.71 16.99
C PRO A 197 -16.48 12.36 18.07
N LYS A 198 -16.85 11.08 18.14
CA LYS A 198 -17.75 10.51 19.17
C LYS A 198 -16.99 9.95 20.36
N LYS A 199 -15.87 9.28 20.10
CA LYS A 199 -15.08 8.60 21.13
C LYS A 199 -13.61 8.66 20.77
N VAL A 200 -12.75 8.89 21.76
CA VAL A 200 -11.29 8.88 21.60
C VAL A 200 -10.70 7.89 22.60
N GLN A 201 -9.81 7.03 22.13
CA GLN A 201 -9.07 6.06 22.94
C GLN A 201 -7.59 6.16 22.62
N VAL A 202 -6.75 6.15 23.66
CA VAL A 202 -5.29 6.03 23.49
C VAL A 202 -4.95 4.55 23.42
N ILE A 203 -4.27 4.16 22.34
CA ILE A 203 -3.72 2.83 22.16
C ILE A 203 -2.23 2.95 22.53
N LEU A 204 -1.87 2.34 23.66
CA LEU A 204 -0.48 2.27 24.15
C LEU A 204 0.28 1.12 23.49
#